data_AF-A0A7K6SXI4-F1
#
_entry.id   AF-A0A7K6SXI4-F1
#
_cell.length_a   1.000
_cell.length_b   1.000
_cell.length_c   1.000
_cell.angle_alpha   90.00
_cell.angle_beta   90.00
_cell.angle_gamma   90.00
#
_symmetry.space_group_name_H-M   'P 1'
#
loop_
_entity.id
_entity.type
_entity.pdbx_description
1 polymer ?
#
loop_
_entity_poly.entity_id
_entity_poly.type
_entity_poly.pdbx_seq_one_letter_code
_entity_poly.pdbx_strand_id
1 'polypeptide(L)' 'QRGGRIFLQDIKKPDRDDWENGLTAMECTLHLEKNVNQSLLELHKLATEKNDPHLCDF' A
#
# COMPACT_ATOMS: atom_id res chain seq x y z
N GLN A 1 -14.30 -0.70 -13.84
CA GLN A 1 -14.45 -1.85 -12.90
C GLN A 1 -14.15 -3.14 -13.65
N ARG A 2 -13.47 -4.12 -13.03
CA ARG A 2 -12.84 -5.27 -13.72
C ARG A 2 -13.49 -6.64 -13.49
N GLY A 3 -14.62 -6.70 -12.79
CA GLY A 3 -15.34 -7.95 -12.51
C GLY A 3 -14.63 -8.92 -11.55
N GLY A 4 -13.54 -8.49 -10.90
CA GLY A 4 -12.85 -9.27 -9.88
C GLY A 4 -13.68 -9.49 -8.61
N ARG A 5 -13.30 -10.49 -7.81
CA ARG A 5 -13.94 -10.80 -6.53
C ARG A 5 -13.08 -10.30 -5.38
N ILE A 6 -13.70 -9.64 -4.41
CA ILE A 6 -13.02 -9.15 -3.21
C ILE A 6 -12.93 -10.29 -2.20
N PHE A 7 -11.73 -10.58 -1.71
CA PHE A 7 -11.48 -11.48 -0.59
C PHE A 7 -10.84 -10.66 0.53
N LEU A 8 -11.56 -10.51 1.64
CA LEU A 8 -11.10 -9.74 2.79
C LEU A 8 -10.07 -10.55 3.60
N GLN A 9 -9.12 -9.84 4.18
CA GLN A 9 -8.10 -10.37 5.09
C GLN A 9 -8.13 -9.59 6.40
N ASP A 10 -7.58 -10.18 7.46
CA ASP A 10 -7.43 -9.50 8.75
C ASP A 10 -6.56 -8.24 8.59
N ILE A 11 -7.08 -7.10 9.07
CA ILE A 11 -6.26 -5.92 9.29
C ILE A 11 -5.47 -6.16 10.57
N LYS A 12 -4.15 -6.32 10.44
CA LYS A 12 -3.28 -6.52 11.59
C LYS A 12 -3.23 -5.25 12.42
N LYS A 13 -3.22 -5.40 13.75
CA LYS A 13 -2.99 -4.27 14.64
C LYS A 13 -1.64 -3.62 14.29
N PRO A 14 -1.52 -2.29 14.46
CA PRO A 14 -0.23 -1.62 14.37
C PRO A 14 0.81 -2.30 15.28
N ASP A 15 2.08 -2.19 14.90
CA ASP A 15 3.21 -2.70 15.67
C ASP A 15 3.42 -1.95 16.99
N ARG A 16 2.85 -0.74 17.12
CA ARG A 16 2.99 0.16 18.26
C ARG A 16 1.65 0.75 18.67
N ASP A 17 1.44 0.86 19.99
CA ASP A 17 0.26 1.48 20.59
C ASP A 17 0.52 2.94 21.03
N ASP A 18 1.80 3.35 21.13
CA ASP A 18 2.24 4.73 21.45
C ASP A 18 3.40 5.12 20.51
N TRP A 19 3.48 6.41 20.18
CA TRP A 19 4.47 6.99 19.27
C TRP A 19 5.53 7.83 19.97
N GLU A 20 5.48 7.93 21.31
CA GLU A 20 6.40 8.65 22.20
C GLU A 20 6.37 10.19 22.01
N ASN A 21 6.60 10.67 20.80
CA ASN A 21 6.60 12.09 20.44
C ASN A 21 6.25 12.31 18.95
N GLY A 22 6.02 13.56 18.57
CA GLY A 22 5.60 13.91 17.20
C GLY A 22 6.63 13.60 16.11
N LEU A 23 7.94 13.66 16.41
CA LEU A 23 8.98 13.36 15.41
C LEU A 23 8.97 11.87 15.08
N THR A 24 8.98 11.01 16.10
CA THR A 24 8.94 9.56 15.94
C THR A 24 7.65 9.11 15.23
N ALA A 25 6.51 9.72 15.55
CA ALA A 25 5.25 9.47 14.84
C ALA A 25 5.36 9.78 13.33
N MET A 26 5.98 10.91 12.97
CA MET A 26 6.14 11.32 11.57
C MET A 26 7.14 10.43 10.81
N GLU A 27 8.22 10.00 11.47
CA GLU A 27 9.18 9.04 10.89
C GLU A 27 8.50 7.69 10.59
N CYS A 28 7.69 7.19 11.52
CA CYS A 28 6.90 5.98 11.31
C CYS A 28 5.88 6.15 10.19
N THR A 29 5.18 7.28 10.15
CA THR A 29 4.23 7.61 9.07
C THR A 29 4.92 7.61 7.70
N LEU A 30 6.07 8.29 7.59
CA LEU A 30 6.86 8.34 6.36
C LEU A 30 7.32 6.95 5.91
N HIS A 31 7.71 6.09 6.86
CA HIS A 31 8.07 4.71 6.54
C HIS A 31 6.88 3.91 6.00
N LEU A 32 5.71 4.04 6.62
CA LEU A 32 4.47 3.40 6.17
C LEU A 32 4.07 3.90 4.77
N GLU A 33 4.12 5.21 4.52
CA GLU A 33 3.84 5.80 3.21
C GLU A 33 4.77 5.26 2.13
N LYS A 34 6.07 5.15 2.41
CA LYS A 34 7.05 4.55 1.49
C LYS A 34 6.71 3.09 1.18
N ASN A 35 6.33 2.30 2.17
CA ASN A 35 5.96 0.90 1.98
C ASN A 35 4.72 0.76 1.09
N VAL A 36 3.68 1.57 1.36
CA VAL A 36 2.46 1.61 0.53
C VAL A 36 2.81 2.02 -0.91
N ASN A 37 3.60 3.09 -1.08
CA ASN A 37 4.01 3.55 -2.40
C ASN A 37 4.81 2.48 -3.17
N GLN A 38 5.71 1.77 -2.49
CA GLN A 38 6.46 0.67 -3.10
C GLN A 38 5.53 -0.46 -3.55
N SER A 39 4.53 -0.84 -2.76
CA SER A 39 3.52 -1.83 -3.16
C SER A 39 2.69 -1.37 -4.37
N LEU A 40 2.37 -0.08 -4.47
CA LEU A 40 1.67 0.48 -5.63
C LEU A 40 2.54 0.45 -6.90
N LEU A 41 3.84 0.76 -6.79
CA LEU A 41 4.78 0.66 -7.91
C LEU A 41 4.93 -0.79 -8.40
N GLU A 42 4.97 -1.75 -7.48
CA GLU A 42 4.99 -3.18 -7.82
C GLU A 42 3.69 -3.63 -8.51
N LEU A 43 2.54 -3.13 -8.05
CA LEU A 43 1.26 -3.36 -8.71
C LEU A 43 1.23 -2.79 -10.13
N HIS A 44 1.70 -1.55 -10.32
CA HIS A 44 1.80 -0.93 -11.64
C HIS A 44 2.75 -1.70 -12.56
N LYS A 45 3.90 -2.16 -12.04
CA LYS A 45 4.84 -3.00 -12.79
C LYS A 45 4.17 -4.31 -13.22
N LEU A 46 3.43 -4.97 -12.33
CA LEU A 46 2.68 -6.18 -12.66
C LEU A 46 1.63 -5.91 -13.74
N ALA A 47 0.88 -4.81 -13.64
CA ALA A 47 -0.09 -4.41 -14.67
C ALA A 47 0.58 -4.21 -16.04
N THR A 48 1.74 -3.55 -16.06
CA THR A 48 2.56 -3.35 -17.25
C THR A 48 3.02 -4.68 -17.85
N GLU A 49 3.53 -5.61 -17.04
CA GLU A 49 3.94 -6.95 -17.48
C GLU A 49 2.77 -7.78 -18.02
N LYS A 50 1.56 -7.54 -17.53
CA LYS A 50 0.33 -8.19 -18.00
C LYS A 50 -0.35 -7.46 -19.16
N ASN A 51 0.28 -6.39 -19.68
CA ASN A 51 -0.26 -5.55 -20.76
C ASN A 51 -1.67 -5.02 -20.46
N ASP A 52 -1.84 -4.51 -19.25
CA ASP A 52 -3.12 -4.03 -18.74
C ASP A 52 -3.14 -2.51 -18.59
N PRO A 53 -3.36 -1.76 -19.69
CA PRO A 53 -3.25 -0.30 -19.69
C PRO A 53 -4.29 0.37 -18.80
N HIS A 54 -5.46 -0.25 -18.60
CA HIS A 54 -6.49 0.30 -17.72
C HIS A 54 -6.06 0.21 -16.24
N LEU A 55 -5.32 -0.82 -15.83
CA LEU A 55 -4.82 -0.91 -14.45
C LEU A 55 -3.59 -0.04 -14.22
N CYS A 56 -2.79 0.23 -15.25
CA CYS A 56 -1.69 1.18 -15.14
C CYS A 56 -2.15 2.63 -14.93
N ASP A 57 -3.29 3.03 -15.51
CA ASP A 57 -3.84 4.40 -15.45
C ASP A 57 -4.72 4.68 -14.22
N PHE A 58 -5.20 3.63 -13.54
CA PHE A 58 -6.11 3.74 -12.40
C PHE A 58 -5.45 4.33 -11.14
#